data_AF-A0A935U2K8-F1
#
_entry.id   AF-A0A935U2K8-F1
#
_cell.length_a   1.000
_cell.length_b   1.000
_cell.length_c   1.000
_cell.angle_alpha   90.00
_cell.angle_beta   90.00
_cell.angle_gamma   90.00
#
_symmetry.space_group_name_H-M   'P 1'
#
loop_
_entity.id
_entity.type
_entity.pdbx_description
1 polymer ?
#
loop_
_entity_poly.entity_id
_entity_poly.type
_entity_poly.pdbx_seq_one_letter_code
_entity_poly.pdbx_strand_id
1 'polypeptide(L)'
;MATVLTAWTRLIVDYAARQGLTEAEVLAATGLPTGALTAPRIAAEHNQDIWTHAALALGQPDLGVQLSEHTITWRALGVVGMLARTAPTVEHALAVGARYHRLIKESGEVALQRRGEFLVVHDWPAQDGAALAPARRRWPRAMAEAIIANYVTLARQWTGVELTPREVSFQHDPPERDHQLERFFGCPVRFAAPTNSVTFHRDVALLPLATWDQDVQAQLEASARRELAALGGDDLADVVAAISVARARRSRRHAGRPPPGHQPALAAAPAHRAQGVVPRAGGQRALPAGGDAAAGRALAGADRRAHRLLR
;
A
#
# COMPACT_ATOMS: atom_id res chain seq x y z
N MET A 1 -2.61 -14.35 -19.14
CA MET A 1 -1.54 -14.00 -18.19
C MET A 1 -1.66 -12.51 -17.92
N ALA A 2 -1.68 -12.08 -16.66
CA ALA A 2 -1.83 -10.67 -16.33
C ALA A 2 -0.60 -9.88 -16.78
N THR A 3 -0.82 -8.65 -17.27
CA THR A 3 0.27 -7.78 -17.73
C THR A 3 0.23 -6.40 -17.07
N VAL A 4 1.34 -5.68 -17.19
CA VAL A 4 1.53 -4.32 -16.68
C VAL A 4 2.18 -3.45 -17.76
N LEU A 5 1.93 -2.15 -17.75
CA LEU A 5 2.61 -1.20 -18.63
C LEU A 5 4.13 -1.29 -18.44
N THR A 6 4.86 -1.47 -19.53
CA THR A 6 6.33 -1.49 -19.51
C THR A 6 6.90 -0.18 -18.99
N ALA A 7 6.22 0.94 -19.26
CA ALA A 7 6.61 2.26 -18.75
C ALA A 7 6.62 2.32 -17.22
N TRP A 8 5.72 1.59 -16.53
CA TRP A 8 5.75 1.47 -15.08
C TRP A 8 6.99 0.69 -14.60
N THR A 9 7.34 -0.39 -15.29
CA THR A 9 8.55 -1.18 -14.98
C THR A 9 9.83 -0.39 -15.28
N ARG A 10 9.84 0.42 -16.34
CA ARG A 10 10.99 1.27 -16.70
C ARG A 10 11.33 2.28 -15.62
N LEU A 11 10.37 2.72 -14.79
CA LEU A 11 10.65 3.62 -13.66
C LEU A 11 11.78 3.11 -12.76
N ILE A 12 11.72 1.84 -12.35
CA ILE A 12 12.76 1.27 -11.48
C ILE A 12 14.04 0.96 -12.24
N VAL A 13 13.95 0.54 -13.50
CA VAL A 13 15.13 0.27 -14.36
C VAL A 13 15.92 1.55 -14.62
N ASP A 14 15.24 2.64 -14.99
CA ASP A 14 15.86 3.92 -15.31
C ASP A 14 16.40 4.61 -14.05
N TYR A 15 15.72 4.43 -12.91
CA TYR A 15 16.25 4.86 -11.62
C TYR A 15 17.52 4.08 -11.26
N ALA A 16 17.51 2.75 -11.36
CA ALA A 16 18.68 1.92 -11.10
C ALA A 16 19.86 2.28 -12.02
N ALA A 17 19.60 2.59 -13.29
CA ALA A 17 20.60 3.09 -14.23
C ALA A 17 21.25 4.39 -13.78
N ARG A 18 20.47 5.35 -13.25
CA ARG A 18 21.02 6.59 -12.67
C ARG A 18 21.83 6.35 -11.40
N GLN A 19 21.63 5.22 -10.72
CA GLN A 19 22.42 4.79 -9.55
C GLN A 19 23.65 3.94 -9.95
N GLY A 20 23.90 3.74 -11.24
CA GLY A 20 25.09 3.03 -11.75
C GLY A 20 24.90 1.55 -12.05
N LEU A 21 23.68 1.01 -11.94
CA LEU A 21 23.38 -0.37 -12.34
C LEU A 21 23.05 -0.45 -13.84
N THR A 22 23.53 -1.47 -14.51
CA THR A 22 23.17 -1.76 -15.90
C THR A 22 21.78 -2.40 -16.00
N GLU A 23 21.11 -2.28 -17.15
CA GLU A 23 19.84 -2.98 -17.40
C GLU A 23 20.03 -4.51 -17.27
N ALA A 24 21.19 -5.04 -17.67
CA ALA A 24 21.50 -6.47 -17.51
C ALA A 24 21.51 -6.89 -16.02
N GLU A 25 22.13 -6.09 -15.14
CA GLU A 25 22.15 -6.37 -13.70
C GLU A 25 20.75 -6.32 -13.10
N VAL A 26 19.90 -5.37 -13.52
CA VAL A 26 18.52 -5.27 -13.03
C VAL A 26 17.63 -6.42 -13.54
N LEU A 27 17.85 -6.90 -14.76
CA LEU A 27 17.06 -7.97 -15.37
C LEU A 27 17.55 -9.38 -15.02
N ALA A 28 18.74 -9.53 -14.42
CA ALA A 28 19.42 -10.81 -14.23
C ALA A 28 18.54 -11.90 -13.57
N ALA A 29 17.73 -11.53 -12.57
CA ALA A 29 16.84 -12.46 -11.86
C ALA A 29 15.62 -12.94 -12.68
N THR A 30 15.32 -12.31 -13.81
CA THR A 30 14.11 -12.60 -14.61
C THR A 30 14.37 -13.52 -15.80
N GLY A 31 15.64 -13.78 -16.13
CA GLY A 31 16.01 -14.49 -17.36
C GLY A 31 15.70 -13.71 -18.66
N LEU A 32 15.24 -12.46 -18.57
CA LEU A 32 15.01 -11.60 -19.72
C LEU A 32 16.34 -11.05 -20.26
N PRO A 33 16.54 -11.01 -21.60
CA PRO A 33 17.71 -10.39 -22.18
C PRO A 33 17.65 -8.86 -22.02
N THR A 34 18.82 -8.21 -22.06
CA THR A 34 18.91 -6.75 -22.17
C THR A 34 18.14 -6.25 -23.40
N GLY A 35 17.34 -5.19 -23.24
CA GLY A 35 16.49 -4.69 -24.31
C GLY A 35 15.18 -5.46 -24.48
N ALA A 36 14.82 -6.36 -23.56
CA ALA A 36 13.52 -7.06 -23.58
C ALA A 36 12.33 -6.13 -23.31
N LEU A 37 12.54 -5.00 -22.62
CA LEU A 37 11.49 -4.05 -22.25
C LEU A 37 11.16 -3.08 -23.41
N THR A 38 10.68 -3.63 -24.54
CA THR A 38 10.31 -2.88 -25.77
C THR A 38 8.81 -2.92 -26.10
N ALA A 39 8.14 -4.03 -25.77
CA ALA A 39 6.69 -4.13 -25.90
C ALA A 39 5.99 -3.11 -24.97
N PRO A 40 4.77 -2.64 -25.29
CA PRO A 40 4.04 -1.68 -24.46
C PRO A 40 3.65 -2.25 -23.09
N ARG A 41 3.56 -3.58 -22.97
CA ARG A 41 3.22 -4.30 -21.75
C ARG A 41 4.15 -5.49 -21.55
N ILE A 42 4.41 -5.84 -20.28
CA ILE A 42 5.15 -7.05 -19.89
C ILE A 42 4.33 -7.91 -18.92
N ALA A 43 4.75 -9.16 -18.73
CA ALA A 43 4.17 -10.05 -17.72
C ALA A 43 4.25 -9.43 -16.32
N ALA A 44 3.17 -9.53 -15.56
CA ALA A 44 3.08 -8.98 -14.22
C ALA A 44 4.08 -9.63 -13.24
N GLU A 45 4.42 -10.89 -13.47
CA GLU A 45 5.42 -11.66 -12.72
C GLU A 45 6.82 -11.08 -12.96
N HIS A 46 7.22 -10.92 -14.23
CA HIS A 46 8.51 -10.31 -14.58
C HIS A 46 8.65 -8.91 -13.99
N ASN A 47 7.59 -8.10 -13.99
CA ASN A 47 7.62 -6.80 -13.32
C ASN A 47 7.91 -6.95 -11.81
N GLN A 48 7.22 -7.84 -11.11
CA GLN A 48 7.45 -8.04 -9.67
C GLN A 48 8.86 -8.53 -9.37
N ASP A 49 9.41 -9.40 -10.21
CA ASP A 49 10.78 -9.90 -10.09
C ASP A 49 11.80 -8.78 -10.33
N ILE A 50 11.61 -7.95 -11.36
CA ILE A 50 12.45 -6.77 -11.64
C ILE A 50 12.44 -5.81 -10.44
N TRP A 51 11.27 -5.46 -9.93
CA TRP A 51 11.14 -4.56 -8.77
C TRP A 51 11.82 -5.12 -7.53
N THR A 52 11.67 -6.42 -7.28
CA THR A 52 12.31 -7.10 -6.13
C THR A 52 13.83 -7.12 -6.29
N HIS A 53 14.33 -7.49 -7.46
CA HIS A 53 15.77 -7.60 -7.71
C HIS A 53 16.45 -6.24 -7.71
N ALA A 54 15.87 -5.23 -8.37
CA ALA A 54 16.40 -3.88 -8.34
C ALA A 54 16.46 -3.31 -6.92
N ALA A 55 15.43 -3.56 -6.10
CA ALA A 55 15.42 -3.10 -4.71
C ALA A 55 16.54 -3.74 -3.89
N LEU A 56 16.82 -5.04 -4.11
CA LEU A 56 17.93 -5.74 -3.44
C LEU A 56 19.28 -5.21 -3.92
N ALA A 57 19.46 -5.02 -5.22
CA ALA A 57 20.72 -4.52 -5.80
C ALA A 57 21.04 -3.08 -5.36
N LEU A 58 20.02 -2.24 -5.22
CA LEU A 58 20.17 -0.85 -4.76
C LEU A 58 20.39 -0.74 -3.25
N GLY A 59 19.82 -1.66 -2.46
CA GLY A 59 19.97 -1.66 -1.00
C GLY A 59 19.41 -0.41 -0.29
N GLN A 60 18.57 0.37 -0.97
CA GLN A 60 18.06 1.64 -0.46
C GLN A 60 16.81 1.43 0.39
N PRO A 61 16.79 1.88 1.65
CA PRO A 61 15.68 1.65 2.56
C PRO A 61 14.44 2.49 2.23
N ASP A 62 14.53 3.55 1.43
CA ASP A 62 13.43 4.47 1.09
C ASP A 62 13.15 4.53 -0.42
N LEU A 63 13.59 3.49 -1.14
CA LEU A 63 13.55 3.40 -2.59
C LEU A 63 12.18 3.74 -3.20
N GLY A 64 11.08 3.24 -2.62
CA GLY A 64 9.74 3.51 -3.16
C GLY A 64 9.38 4.99 -3.17
N VAL A 65 9.74 5.71 -2.11
CA VAL A 65 9.57 7.16 -2.02
C VAL A 65 10.51 7.88 -2.98
N GLN A 66 11.79 7.49 -3.02
CA GLN A 66 12.76 8.12 -3.92
C GLN A 66 12.33 8.01 -5.38
N LEU A 67 11.78 6.87 -5.80
CA LEU A 67 11.22 6.70 -7.13
C LEU A 67 10.07 7.67 -7.39
N SER A 68 9.15 7.81 -6.42
CA SER A 68 8.01 8.73 -6.52
C SER A 68 8.44 10.18 -6.67
N GLU A 69 9.41 10.63 -5.88
CA GLU A 69 9.91 12.00 -5.91
C GLU A 69 10.67 12.34 -7.19
N HIS A 70 11.49 11.41 -7.70
CA HIS A 70 12.50 11.73 -8.72
C HIS A 70 12.26 11.11 -10.09
N THR A 71 11.27 10.23 -10.22
CA THR A 71 11.14 9.37 -11.41
C THR A 71 9.71 9.24 -11.90
N ILE A 72 8.74 9.17 -10.99
CA ILE A 72 7.36 8.93 -11.40
C ILE A 72 6.82 10.14 -12.16
N THR A 73 6.29 9.86 -13.35
CA THR A 73 5.58 10.83 -14.16
C THR A 73 4.22 10.25 -14.51
N TRP A 74 3.23 11.13 -14.71
CA TRP A 74 1.92 10.73 -15.21
C TRP A 74 1.98 9.96 -16.54
N ARG A 75 3.05 10.15 -17.34
CA ARG A 75 3.29 9.42 -18.60
C ARG A 75 3.51 7.93 -18.38
N ALA A 76 4.13 7.54 -17.27
CA ALA A 76 4.34 6.13 -16.92
C ALA A 76 3.03 5.39 -16.62
N LEU A 77 1.92 6.13 -16.43
CA LEU A 77 0.58 5.59 -16.19
C LEU A 77 -0.28 5.56 -17.47
N GLY A 78 0.29 5.91 -18.63
CA GLY A 78 -0.41 5.91 -19.92
C GLY A 78 -1.65 6.80 -19.93
N VAL A 79 -2.72 6.32 -20.58
CA VAL A 79 -4.00 7.04 -20.68
C VAL A 79 -4.63 7.35 -19.32
N VAL A 80 -4.39 6.51 -18.30
CA VAL A 80 -4.91 6.73 -16.95
C VAL A 80 -4.28 7.96 -16.32
N GLY A 81 -2.97 8.13 -16.45
CA GLY A 81 -2.27 9.32 -15.93
C GLY A 81 -2.68 10.60 -16.64
N MET A 82 -2.89 10.53 -17.96
CA MET A 82 -3.40 11.66 -18.75
C MET A 82 -4.81 12.04 -18.28
N LEU A 83 -5.72 11.07 -18.18
CA LEU A 83 -7.10 11.29 -17.79
C LEU A 83 -7.23 11.79 -16.35
N ALA A 84 -6.45 11.22 -15.41
CA ALA A 84 -6.48 11.63 -14.02
C ALA A 84 -5.98 13.07 -13.84
N ARG A 85 -4.97 13.47 -14.61
CA ARG A 85 -4.42 14.83 -14.60
C ARG A 85 -5.44 15.88 -15.08
N THR A 86 -6.34 15.53 -15.99
CA THR A 86 -7.37 16.45 -16.49
C THR A 86 -8.68 16.32 -15.71
N ALA A 87 -8.68 15.71 -14.53
CA ALA A 87 -9.87 15.59 -13.69
C ALA A 87 -10.18 16.91 -12.93
N PRO A 88 -11.44 17.16 -12.51
CA PRO A 88 -11.80 18.40 -11.83
C PRO A 88 -11.17 18.54 -10.43
N THR A 89 -11.13 17.45 -9.65
CA THR A 89 -10.61 17.45 -8.27
C THR A 89 -9.77 16.20 -7.98
N VAL A 90 -9.02 16.23 -6.88
CA VAL A 90 -8.19 15.09 -6.43
C VAL A 90 -9.05 13.82 -6.33
N GLU A 91 -10.24 13.91 -5.76
CA GLU A 91 -11.19 12.80 -5.68
C GLU A 91 -11.52 12.20 -7.05
N HIS A 92 -11.80 13.04 -8.05
CA HIS A 92 -12.08 12.57 -9.41
C HIS A 92 -10.84 11.91 -10.04
N ALA A 93 -9.65 12.44 -9.81
CA ALA A 93 -8.40 11.85 -10.28
C ALA A 93 -8.15 10.46 -9.64
N LEU A 94 -8.41 10.32 -8.33
CA LEU A 94 -8.31 9.03 -7.63
C LEU A 94 -9.38 8.04 -8.12
N ALA A 95 -10.59 8.52 -8.46
CA ALA A 95 -11.64 7.69 -9.03
C ALA A 95 -11.27 7.17 -10.44
N VAL A 96 -10.62 8.00 -11.27
CA VAL A 96 -10.02 7.56 -12.54
C VAL A 96 -8.98 6.47 -12.30
N GLY A 97 -8.08 6.69 -11.35
CA GLY A 97 -7.07 5.71 -10.96
C GLY A 97 -7.68 4.38 -10.53
N ALA A 98 -8.75 4.41 -9.73
CA ALA A 98 -9.43 3.20 -9.27
C ALA A 98 -10.18 2.48 -10.40
N ARG A 99 -10.91 3.21 -11.24
CA ARG A 99 -11.70 2.64 -12.35
C ARG A 99 -10.83 2.02 -13.44
N TYR A 100 -9.74 2.70 -13.81
CA TYR A 100 -8.91 2.30 -14.96
C TYR A 100 -7.58 1.66 -14.54
N HIS A 101 -7.41 1.26 -13.27
CA HIS A 101 -6.14 0.71 -12.78
C HIS A 101 -5.62 -0.49 -13.60
N ARG A 102 -6.51 -1.31 -14.18
CA ARG A 102 -6.16 -2.46 -15.03
C ARG A 102 -5.40 -2.07 -16.30
N LEU A 103 -5.63 -0.86 -16.82
CA LEU A 103 -4.84 -0.31 -17.92
C LEU A 103 -3.38 -0.09 -17.51
N ILE A 104 -3.10 0.12 -16.23
CA ILE A 104 -1.72 0.19 -15.71
C ILE A 104 -1.24 -1.21 -15.35
N LYS A 105 -1.96 -1.91 -14.47
CA LYS A 105 -1.60 -3.22 -13.91
C LYS A 105 -2.83 -4.13 -13.78
N GLU A 106 -2.86 -5.25 -14.49
CA GLU A 106 -3.96 -6.21 -14.43
C GLU A 106 -3.93 -7.12 -13.20
N SER A 107 -2.77 -7.26 -12.56
CA SER A 107 -2.57 -8.12 -11.39
C SER A 107 -2.92 -7.45 -10.06
N GLY A 108 -3.53 -6.26 -10.09
CA GLY A 108 -3.86 -5.45 -8.92
C GLY A 108 -5.34 -5.15 -8.82
N GLU A 109 -5.75 -4.74 -7.63
CA GLU A 109 -7.08 -4.22 -7.32
C GLU A 109 -6.92 -2.86 -6.67
N VAL A 110 -7.78 -1.92 -7.05
CA VAL A 110 -7.82 -0.57 -6.48
C VAL A 110 -9.25 -0.24 -6.10
N ALA A 111 -9.45 0.16 -4.85
CA ALA A 111 -10.76 0.60 -4.37
C ALA A 111 -10.69 1.99 -3.77
N LEU A 112 -11.66 2.83 -4.15
CA LEU A 112 -11.87 4.14 -3.57
C LEU A 112 -13.06 4.09 -2.62
N GLN A 113 -12.86 4.47 -1.36
CA GLN A 113 -13.89 4.40 -0.33
C GLN A 113 -14.06 5.75 0.36
N ARG A 114 -15.30 6.23 0.43
CA ARG A 114 -15.70 7.34 1.29
C ARG A 114 -16.01 6.82 2.70
N ARG A 115 -15.44 7.45 3.73
CA ARG A 115 -15.64 7.15 5.15
C ARG A 115 -15.82 8.45 5.94
N GLY A 116 -17.05 8.95 6.04
CA GLY A 116 -17.31 10.26 6.65
C GLY A 116 -16.53 11.36 5.92
N GLU A 117 -15.75 12.14 6.66
CA GLU A 117 -14.87 13.20 6.14
C GLU A 117 -13.57 12.69 5.51
N PHE A 118 -13.45 11.39 5.24
CA PHE A 118 -12.24 10.80 4.68
C PHE A 118 -12.50 10.09 3.35
N LEU A 119 -11.53 10.21 2.45
CA LEU A 119 -11.44 9.45 1.21
C LEU A 119 -10.24 8.52 1.30
N VAL A 120 -10.46 7.22 1.19
CA VAL A 120 -9.43 6.18 1.33
C VAL A 120 -9.22 5.48 0.00
N VAL A 121 -7.99 5.46 -0.48
CA VAL A 121 -7.58 4.61 -1.61
C VAL A 121 -6.91 3.37 -1.05
N HIS A 122 -7.41 2.21 -1.43
CA HIS A 122 -6.81 0.91 -1.12
C HIS A 122 -6.21 0.32 -2.41
N ASP A 123 -4.98 -0.18 -2.35
CA ASP A 123 -4.29 -0.85 -3.47
C ASP A 123 -3.61 -2.14 -3.00
N TRP A 124 -3.94 -3.27 -3.64
CA TRP A 124 -3.39 -4.57 -3.30
C TRP A 124 -3.34 -5.51 -4.52
N PRO A 125 -2.54 -6.58 -4.49
CA PRO A 125 -2.55 -7.58 -5.56
C PRO A 125 -3.90 -8.29 -5.68
N ALA A 126 -4.37 -8.52 -6.91
CA ALA A 126 -5.52 -9.37 -7.17
C ALA A 126 -5.31 -10.77 -6.58
N GLN A 127 -6.39 -11.37 -6.07
CA GLN A 127 -6.39 -12.76 -5.64
C GLN A 127 -6.95 -13.62 -6.77
N ASP A 128 -6.06 -14.28 -7.52
CA ASP A 128 -6.52 -15.31 -8.44
C ASP A 128 -7.17 -16.43 -7.62
N GLY A 129 -8.36 -16.89 -8.03
CA GLY A 129 -9.18 -17.88 -7.33
C GLY A 129 -8.54 -19.27 -7.12
N ALA A 130 -7.24 -19.42 -7.35
CA ALA A 130 -6.46 -20.60 -7.02
C ALA A 130 -6.14 -20.60 -5.52
N ALA A 131 -7.01 -21.26 -4.75
CA ALA A 131 -6.64 -21.75 -3.44
C ALA A 131 -5.39 -22.63 -3.56
N LEU A 132 -4.23 -22.16 -3.09
CA LEU A 132 -3.09 -22.92 -2.57
C LEU A 132 -1.94 -21.97 -2.14
N ALA A 133 -2.20 -21.16 -1.11
CA ALA A 133 -1.25 -20.73 -0.06
C ALA A 133 -1.88 -19.59 0.78
N PRO A 134 -1.85 -19.63 2.13
CA PRO A 134 -2.40 -18.57 2.99
C PRO A 134 -1.49 -17.34 3.12
N ALA A 135 -0.37 -17.27 2.39
CA ALA A 135 0.40 -16.05 2.26
C ALA A 135 -0.39 -15.10 1.34
N ARG A 136 -1.06 -14.10 1.93
CA ARG A 136 -1.65 -12.99 1.17
C ARG A 136 -0.60 -12.51 0.17
N ARG A 137 -0.85 -12.57 -1.15
CA ARG A 137 0.01 -11.90 -2.13
C ARG A 137 0.14 -10.44 -1.69
N ARG A 138 1.39 -9.99 -1.55
CA ARG A 138 1.76 -8.60 -1.26
C ARG A 138 2.53 -8.08 -2.46
N TRP A 139 2.40 -6.80 -2.74
CA TRP A 139 3.34 -6.16 -3.65
C TRP A 139 4.76 -6.23 -3.09
N PRO A 140 5.80 -6.31 -3.95
CA PRO A 140 7.16 -6.03 -3.52
C PRO A 140 7.19 -4.70 -2.76
N ARG A 141 7.94 -4.64 -1.66
CA ARG A 141 7.94 -3.48 -0.74
C ARG A 141 8.13 -2.15 -1.46
N ALA A 142 9.21 -2.01 -2.23
CA ALA A 142 9.50 -0.77 -2.96
C ALA A 142 8.41 -0.41 -3.97
N MET A 143 7.77 -1.41 -4.59
CA MET A 143 6.63 -1.19 -5.50
C MET A 143 5.40 -0.69 -4.74
N ALA A 144 5.08 -1.28 -3.57
CA ALA A 144 3.98 -0.84 -2.72
C ALA A 144 4.16 0.61 -2.26
N GLU A 145 5.35 0.93 -1.75
CA GLU A 145 5.73 2.28 -1.32
C GLU A 145 5.65 3.27 -2.48
N ALA A 146 6.19 2.93 -3.66
CA ALA A 146 6.10 3.77 -4.85
C ALA A 146 4.67 4.02 -5.32
N ILE A 147 3.80 3.00 -5.29
CA ILE A 147 2.38 3.13 -5.65
C ILE A 147 1.68 4.11 -4.72
N ILE A 148 1.85 3.97 -3.41
CA ILE A 148 1.18 4.83 -2.43
C ILE A 148 1.76 6.25 -2.46
N ALA A 149 3.08 6.37 -2.56
CA ALA A 149 3.75 7.66 -2.70
C ALA A 149 3.28 8.41 -3.95
N ASN A 150 3.04 7.70 -5.05
CA ASN A 150 2.59 8.28 -6.30
C ASN A 150 1.24 9.01 -6.19
N TYR A 151 0.29 8.48 -5.42
CA TYR A 151 -0.99 9.16 -5.18
C TYR A 151 -0.79 10.54 -4.54
N VAL A 152 0.16 10.65 -3.62
CA VAL A 152 0.47 11.90 -2.91
C VAL A 152 1.29 12.84 -3.79
N THR A 153 2.34 12.33 -4.45
CA THR A 153 3.18 13.12 -5.36
C THR A 153 2.36 13.75 -6.48
N LEU A 154 1.52 12.96 -7.18
CA LEU A 154 0.72 13.49 -8.28
C LEU A 154 -0.36 14.46 -7.79
N ALA A 155 -0.98 14.20 -6.64
CA ALA A 155 -1.94 15.15 -6.07
C ALA A 155 -1.28 16.49 -5.72
N ARG A 156 -0.07 16.49 -5.12
CA ARG A 156 0.71 17.71 -4.88
C ARG A 156 1.04 18.43 -6.19
N GLN A 157 1.55 17.69 -7.18
CA GLN A 157 1.93 18.27 -8.48
C GLN A 157 0.74 18.88 -9.24
N TRP A 158 -0.42 18.23 -9.25
CA TRP A 158 -1.57 18.68 -10.04
C TRP A 158 -2.41 19.74 -9.36
N THR A 159 -2.40 19.80 -8.02
CA THR A 159 -3.05 20.89 -7.26
C THR A 159 -2.13 22.10 -7.08
N GLY A 160 -0.81 21.90 -7.10
CA GLY A 160 0.17 22.92 -6.71
C GLY A 160 0.18 23.20 -5.21
N VAL A 161 -0.44 22.36 -4.40
CA VAL A 161 -0.58 22.51 -2.95
C VAL A 161 0.23 21.44 -2.25
N GLU A 162 0.96 21.84 -1.20
CA GLU A 162 1.64 20.89 -0.31
C GLU A 162 0.64 20.22 0.64
N LEU A 163 -0.12 19.27 0.08
CA LEU A 163 -1.11 18.50 0.82
C LEU A 163 -0.46 17.36 1.62
N THR A 164 -1.09 17.04 2.75
CA THR A 164 -0.67 15.98 3.67
C THR A 164 -1.84 15.00 3.86
N PRO A 165 -1.65 13.70 3.59
CA PRO A 165 -2.65 12.69 3.92
C PRO A 165 -2.90 12.63 5.42
N ARG A 166 -4.04 12.05 5.82
CA ARG A 166 -4.35 11.80 7.23
C ARG A 166 -3.51 10.66 7.82
N GLU A 167 -3.32 9.60 7.03
CA GLU A 167 -2.61 8.37 7.40
C GLU A 167 -2.28 7.58 6.14
N VAL A 168 -1.16 6.87 6.17
CA VAL A 168 -0.77 5.85 5.19
C VAL A 168 -0.65 4.50 5.88
N SER A 169 -1.02 3.43 5.18
CA SER A 169 -0.83 2.06 5.64
C SER A 169 -0.16 1.19 4.59
N PHE A 170 0.71 0.28 5.03
CA PHE A 170 1.39 -0.71 4.20
C PHE A 170 1.19 -2.13 4.73
N GLN A 171 1.15 -3.10 3.82
CA GLN A 171 1.03 -4.52 4.19
C GLN A 171 2.32 -5.13 4.71
N HIS A 172 3.47 -4.60 4.29
CA HIS A 172 4.77 -5.10 4.74
C HIS A 172 5.03 -4.73 6.19
N ASP A 173 5.93 -5.47 6.82
CA ASP A 173 6.41 -5.20 8.17
C ASP A 173 7.25 -3.90 8.18
N PRO A 174 7.34 -3.20 9.32
CA PRO A 174 8.13 -1.97 9.41
C PRO A 174 9.59 -2.25 9.00
N PRO A 175 10.21 -1.44 8.12
CA PRO A 175 11.65 -1.52 7.90
C PRO A 175 12.44 -1.21 9.17
N GLU A 176 13.71 -1.57 9.21
CA GLU A 176 14.58 -1.28 10.37
C GLU A 176 14.79 0.23 10.61
N ARG A 177 14.49 1.07 9.60
CA ARG A 177 14.63 2.53 9.64
C ARG A 177 13.42 3.21 8.98
N ASP A 178 12.42 3.55 9.79
CA ASP A 178 11.09 4.05 9.33
C ASP A 178 11.03 5.56 9.03
N HIS A 179 12.02 6.34 9.46
CA HIS A 179 11.90 7.80 9.52
C HIS A 179 11.67 8.49 8.17
N GLN A 180 11.96 7.85 7.03
CA GLN A 180 11.80 8.49 5.71
C GLN A 180 10.36 8.50 5.20
N LEU A 181 9.58 7.44 5.46
CA LEU A 181 8.21 7.35 4.97
C LEU A 181 7.32 8.41 5.64
N GLU A 182 7.36 8.51 6.97
CA GLU A 182 6.59 9.53 7.70
C GLU A 182 7.01 10.95 7.33
N ARG A 183 8.32 11.19 7.11
CA ARG A 183 8.82 12.49 6.65
C ARG A 183 8.29 12.87 5.27
N PHE A 184 8.31 11.94 4.32
CA PHE A 184 7.80 12.16 2.98
C PHE A 184 6.29 12.42 2.95
N PHE A 185 5.53 11.57 3.66
CA PHE A 185 4.07 11.68 3.69
C PHE A 185 3.58 12.84 4.56
N GLY A 186 4.36 13.26 5.57
CA GLY A 186 3.95 14.26 6.55
C GLY A 186 2.88 13.75 7.54
N CYS A 187 2.67 12.44 7.61
CA CYS A 187 1.61 11.84 8.41
C CYS A 187 2.04 10.48 8.99
N PRO A 188 1.28 9.93 9.96
CA PRO A 188 1.57 8.60 10.52
C PRO A 188 1.53 7.50 9.45
N VAL A 189 2.49 6.59 9.51
CA VAL A 189 2.57 5.40 8.64
C VAL A 189 2.35 4.14 9.47
N ARG A 190 1.38 3.31 9.07
CA ARG A 190 1.04 2.05 9.74
C ARG A 190 1.54 0.86 8.92
N PHE A 191 2.26 -0.04 9.55
CA PHE A 191 2.78 -1.26 8.92
C PHE A 191 1.95 -2.50 9.31
N ALA A 192 2.22 -3.63 8.66
CA ALA A 192 1.50 -4.89 8.85
C ALA A 192 -0.04 -4.75 8.71
N ALA A 193 -0.49 -3.81 7.88
CA ALA A 193 -1.89 -3.55 7.64
C ALA A 193 -2.51 -4.60 6.68
N PRO A 194 -3.85 -4.72 6.61
CA PRO A 194 -4.49 -5.69 5.71
C PRO A 194 -4.29 -5.39 4.21
N THR A 195 -4.16 -4.11 3.86
CA THR A 195 -4.04 -3.55 2.51
C THR A 195 -3.08 -2.37 2.53
N ASN A 196 -2.49 -2.01 1.39
CA ASN A 196 -1.81 -0.72 1.27
C ASN A 196 -2.88 0.36 1.05
N SER A 197 -2.75 1.51 1.71
CA SER A 197 -3.73 2.58 1.55
C SER A 197 -3.19 3.95 1.88
N VAL A 198 -3.79 4.97 1.26
CA VAL A 198 -3.63 6.38 1.64
C VAL A 198 -5.01 6.96 1.96
N THR A 199 -5.08 7.72 3.05
CA THR A 199 -6.32 8.37 3.49
C THR A 199 -6.16 9.88 3.37
N PHE A 200 -7.05 10.54 2.64
CA PHE A 200 -7.13 12.00 2.55
C PHE A 200 -8.31 12.53 3.35
N HIS A 201 -8.17 13.71 3.94
CA HIS A 201 -9.33 14.48 4.41
C HIS A 201 -10.14 14.94 3.20
N ARG A 202 -11.45 15.08 3.37
CA ARG A 202 -12.37 15.51 2.32
C ARG A 202 -11.96 16.86 1.71
N ASP A 203 -11.50 17.80 2.52
CA ASP A 203 -11.04 19.10 2.03
C ASP A 203 -9.86 18.98 1.05
N VAL A 204 -8.95 18.04 1.30
CA VAL A 204 -7.84 17.73 0.37
C VAL A 204 -8.36 17.04 -0.89
N ALA A 205 -9.30 16.10 -0.74
CA ALA A 205 -9.90 15.38 -1.84
C ALA A 205 -10.70 16.29 -2.80
N LEU A 206 -11.25 17.40 -2.27
CA LEU A 206 -12.01 18.38 -3.04
C LEU A 206 -11.14 19.48 -3.66
N LEU A 207 -9.82 19.49 -3.42
CA LEU A 207 -8.92 20.44 -4.07
C LEU A 207 -9.01 20.31 -5.60
N PRO A 208 -9.15 21.44 -6.33
CA PRO A 208 -9.19 21.43 -7.77
C PRO A 208 -7.81 21.12 -8.36
N LEU A 209 -7.77 20.44 -9.51
CA LEU A 209 -6.53 20.29 -10.26
C LEU A 209 -6.34 21.53 -11.14
N ALA A 210 -5.14 22.09 -11.14
CA ALA A 210 -4.76 23.21 -11.99
C ALA A 210 -4.78 22.86 -13.49
N THR A 211 -4.83 21.58 -13.82
CA THR A 211 -4.79 21.03 -15.19
C THR A 211 -6.14 20.51 -15.68
N TRP A 212 -7.23 20.83 -14.98
CA TRP A 212 -8.58 20.43 -15.41
C TRP A 212 -8.93 21.03 -16.78
N ASP A 213 -9.40 20.17 -17.67
CA ASP A 213 -9.92 20.52 -18.99
C ASP A 213 -11.02 19.53 -19.35
N GLN A 214 -12.28 20.00 -19.42
CA GLN A 214 -13.44 19.15 -19.61
C GLN A 214 -13.46 18.43 -20.98
N ASP A 215 -13.07 19.12 -22.04
CA ASP A 215 -13.12 18.57 -23.39
C ASP A 215 -12.03 17.51 -23.58
N VAL A 216 -10.82 17.79 -23.08
CA VAL A 216 -9.72 16.82 -23.08
C VAL A 216 -10.06 15.61 -22.20
N GLN A 217 -10.68 15.85 -21.04
CA GLN A 217 -11.12 14.77 -20.14
C GLN A 217 -12.11 13.82 -20.83
N ALA A 218 -13.10 14.35 -21.54
CA ALA A 218 -14.09 13.54 -22.25
C ALA A 218 -13.45 12.68 -23.35
N GLN A 219 -12.51 13.24 -24.11
CA GLN A 219 -11.76 12.52 -25.15
C GLN A 219 -10.90 11.38 -24.56
N LEU A 220 -10.16 11.68 -23.48
CA LEU A 220 -9.32 10.71 -22.78
C LEU A 220 -10.14 9.61 -22.12
N GLU A 221 -11.32 9.93 -21.57
CA GLU A 221 -12.22 8.93 -21.00
C GLU A 221 -12.74 7.96 -22.06
N ALA A 222 -13.12 8.47 -23.24
CA ALA A 222 -13.51 7.63 -24.36
C ALA A 222 -12.35 6.70 -24.80
N SER A 223 -11.10 7.17 -24.79
CA SER A 223 -9.92 6.34 -25.08
C SER A 223 -9.70 5.27 -24.01
N ALA A 224 -9.74 5.65 -22.73
CA ALA A 224 -9.56 4.73 -21.61
C ALA A 224 -10.62 3.62 -21.61
N ARG A 225 -11.88 3.94 -21.92
CA ARG A 225 -12.96 2.94 -22.06
C ARG A 225 -12.68 1.95 -23.19
N ARG A 226 -12.24 2.42 -24.36
CA ARG A 226 -11.89 1.54 -25.49
C ARG A 226 -10.73 0.62 -25.16
N GLU A 227 -9.68 1.15 -24.53
CA GLU A 227 -8.53 0.34 -24.11
C GLU A 227 -8.92 -0.68 -23.04
N LEU A 228 -9.80 -0.31 -22.10
CA LEU A 228 -10.23 -1.22 -21.03
C LEU A 228 -11.12 -2.34 -21.57
N ALA A 229 -12.02 -2.02 -22.49
CA ALA A 229 -12.83 -3.01 -23.19
C ALA A 229 -11.96 -3.99 -24.00
N ALA A 230 -10.89 -3.52 -24.63
CA ALA A 230 -9.95 -4.38 -25.35
C ALA A 230 -9.18 -5.36 -24.44
N LEU A 231 -9.01 -5.05 -23.15
CA LEU A 231 -8.47 -5.97 -22.13
C LEU A 231 -9.51 -6.94 -21.55
N GLY A 232 -10.75 -6.96 -22.08
CA GLY A 232 -11.84 -7.78 -21.55
C GLY A 232 -12.30 -7.32 -20.16
N GLY A 233 -12.18 -6.03 -19.85
CA GLY A 233 -12.78 -5.44 -18.66
C GLY A 233 -14.25 -5.13 -18.88
N ASP A 234 -15.13 -5.66 -18.02
CA ASP A 234 -16.48 -5.14 -17.88
C ASP A 234 -16.41 -3.69 -17.37
N ASP A 235 -17.25 -2.81 -17.90
CA ASP A 235 -17.46 -1.46 -17.41
C ASP A 235 -18.18 -1.54 -16.05
N LEU A 236 -17.46 -1.95 -15.01
CA LEU A 236 -17.92 -1.89 -13.62
C LEU A 236 -17.96 -0.41 -13.22
N ALA A 237 -19.05 0.24 -13.62
CA ALA A 237 -19.35 1.65 -13.40
C ALA A 237 -19.59 2.04 -11.93
N ASP A 238 -19.29 1.18 -10.95
CA ASP A 238 -19.53 1.46 -9.52
C ASP A 238 -18.25 1.25 -8.68
N VAL A 239 -17.23 2.10 -8.88
CA VAL A 239 -16.03 2.15 -8.00
C VAL A 239 -16.23 3.12 -6.84
N VAL A 240 -17.42 3.10 -6.24
CA VAL A 240 -17.64 3.54 -4.86
C VAL A 240 -18.10 2.32 -4.08
N ALA A 241 -17.19 1.34 -3.95
CA ALA A 241 -17.45 0.21 -3.07
C ALA A 241 -17.29 0.71 -1.63
N ALA A 242 -18.39 0.74 -0.89
CA ALA A 242 -18.32 0.72 0.57
C ALA A 242 -17.65 -0.59 0.98
N ILE A 243 -16.32 -0.57 1.14
CA ILE A 243 -15.61 -1.72 1.71
C ILE A 243 -16.08 -1.84 3.16
N SER A 244 -17.11 -2.66 3.36
CA SER A 244 -17.26 -3.38 4.60
C SER A 244 -16.09 -4.35 4.64
N VAL A 245 -15.19 -4.21 5.62
CA VAL A 245 -14.22 -5.25 5.97
C VAL A 245 -15.01 -6.44 6.57
N ALA A 246 -15.85 -7.07 5.75
CA ALA A 246 -16.77 -8.13 6.11
C ALA A 246 -16.27 -9.46 5.56
N ARG A 247 -15.07 -9.87 5.98
CA ARG A 247 -14.65 -11.29 5.82
C ARG A 247 -13.79 -11.84 6.98
N ALA A 248 -13.66 -11.10 8.08
CA ALA A 248 -13.08 -11.62 9.33
C ALA A 248 -14.10 -12.36 10.24
N ARG A 249 -15.40 -12.36 9.91
CA ARG A 249 -16.45 -13.00 10.74
C ARG A 249 -16.90 -14.38 10.26
N ARG A 250 -16.53 -14.85 9.05
CA ARG A 250 -16.84 -16.23 8.62
C ARG A 250 -15.92 -17.29 9.22
N SER A 251 -14.74 -16.91 9.73
CA SER A 251 -13.79 -17.81 10.39
C SER A 251 -14.19 -18.18 11.83
N ARG A 252 -15.18 -17.49 12.43
CA ARG A 252 -15.68 -17.79 13.78
C ARG A 252 -16.91 -18.71 13.84
N ARG A 253 -17.49 -19.09 12.70
CA ARG A 253 -18.57 -20.11 12.64
C ARG A 253 -18.09 -21.54 12.43
N HIS A 254 -16.79 -21.75 12.19
CA HIS A 254 -16.18 -23.09 12.09
C HIS A 254 -15.20 -23.42 13.24
N ALA A 255 -15.03 -22.53 14.22
CA ALA A 255 -14.30 -22.79 15.46
C ALA A 255 -15.28 -23.08 16.62
N GLY A 256 -16.19 -24.02 16.41
CA GLY A 256 -17.27 -24.32 17.36
C GLY A 256 -17.87 -25.71 17.14
N ARG A 257 -17.03 -26.71 16.85
CA ARG A 257 -17.45 -28.12 16.92
C ARG A 257 -16.40 -28.87 17.73
N PRO A 258 -16.71 -29.31 18.96
CA PRO A 258 -15.80 -30.17 19.70
C PRO A 258 -15.69 -31.53 18.99
N PRO A 259 -14.55 -32.23 19.12
CA PRO A 259 -14.35 -33.53 18.50
C PRO A 259 -15.35 -34.58 19.04
N PRO A 260 -15.71 -35.61 18.26
CA PRO A 260 -16.61 -36.65 18.72
C PRO A 260 -15.91 -37.51 19.79
N GLY A 261 -16.24 -37.24 21.05
CA GLY A 261 -15.90 -38.09 22.18
C GLY A 261 -16.78 -39.34 22.20
N HIS A 262 -16.14 -40.47 22.48
CA HIS A 262 -16.74 -41.78 22.68
C HIS A 262 -17.94 -41.76 23.62
N GLN A 263 -19.00 -42.51 23.25
CA GLN A 263 -20.14 -42.80 24.11
C GLN A 263 -19.69 -43.60 25.34
N PRO A 264 -20.29 -43.33 26.50
CA PRO A 264 -20.61 -44.37 27.46
C PRO A 264 -22.13 -44.54 27.59
N ALA A 265 -22.51 -45.79 27.85
CA ALA A 265 -23.86 -46.30 27.94
C ALA A 265 -24.69 -45.68 29.08
N LEU A 266 -26.01 -45.67 28.89
CA LEU A 266 -27.00 -45.44 29.94
C LEU A 266 -26.91 -46.54 31.02
N ALA A 267 -26.89 -46.14 32.29
CA ALA A 267 -27.49 -46.91 33.38
C ALA A 267 -27.93 -45.99 34.54
N ALA A 268 -29.23 -46.05 34.82
CA ALA A 268 -29.99 -45.83 36.06
C ALA A 268 -29.41 -45.01 37.25
N ALA A 269 -30.24 -44.08 37.72
CA ALA A 269 -30.29 -43.58 39.11
C ALA A 269 -30.70 -44.72 40.10
N PRO A 270 -30.73 -44.56 41.45
CA PRO A 270 -30.66 -43.32 42.25
C PRO A 270 -29.88 -43.41 43.59
N ALA A 271 -29.90 -42.31 44.36
CA ALA A 271 -30.12 -42.23 45.83
C ALA A 271 -29.08 -41.45 46.68
N HIS A 272 -29.63 -40.43 47.36
CA HIS A 272 -29.42 -40.01 48.76
C HIS A 272 -28.04 -39.66 49.36
N ARG A 273 -28.05 -38.48 50.02
CA ARG A 273 -27.36 -38.09 51.28
C ARG A 273 -25.81 -38.05 51.21
N ALA A 274 -25.09 -37.20 51.93
CA ALA A 274 -25.32 -36.13 52.88
C ALA A 274 -23.94 -35.48 53.15
N GLN A 275 -23.92 -34.24 53.69
CA GLN A 275 -22.89 -33.69 54.59
C GLN A 275 -21.43 -33.58 54.05
N GLY A 276 -20.68 -32.50 54.21
CA GLY A 276 -20.84 -31.25 54.93
C GLY A 276 -19.54 -30.44 54.89
N VAL A 277 -19.55 -29.32 55.63
CA VAL A 277 -18.39 -28.68 56.29
C VAL A 277 -17.40 -27.87 55.40
N VAL A 278 -17.75 -26.58 55.13
CA VAL A 278 -17.17 -25.30 55.67
C VAL A 278 -15.71 -25.36 56.24
N PRO A 279 -14.95 -24.24 56.36
CA PRO A 279 -14.33 -23.32 55.38
C PRO A 279 -12.84 -22.97 55.75
N ARG A 280 -12.21 -22.02 55.03
CA ARG A 280 -11.37 -20.88 55.52
C ARG A 280 -10.59 -20.31 54.33
N ALA A 281 -10.71 -19.04 53.93
CA ALA A 281 -10.53 -17.74 54.59
C ALA A 281 -9.07 -17.25 54.62
N GLY A 282 -8.87 -16.05 54.05
CA GLY A 282 -7.76 -15.13 54.31
C GLY A 282 -6.51 -15.35 53.45
N GLY A 283 -5.87 -14.36 52.85
CA GLY A 283 -6.04 -12.92 52.91
C GLY A 283 -4.80 -12.22 52.32
N GLN A 284 -5.01 -11.00 51.82
CA GLN A 284 -4.12 -9.82 51.86
C GLN A 284 -2.73 -9.92 51.18
N ARG A 285 -2.53 -9.15 50.09
CA ARG A 285 -1.93 -7.79 50.04
C ARG A 285 -0.47 -7.74 50.48
N ALA A 286 0.42 -7.30 49.59
CA ALA A 286 1.22 -6.07 49.74
C ALA A 286 2.24 -5.89 48.60
N LEU A 287 2.11 -4.77 47.88
CA LEU A 287 3.23 -3.94 47.41
C LEU A 287 3.70 -3.10 48.61
N PRO A 288 4.94 -2.55 48.69
CA PRO A 288 5.26 -1.32 47.92
C PRO A 288 6.75 -1.03 47.57
N ALA A 289 6.90 -0.16 46.55
CA ALA A 289 7.70 1.07 46.45
C ALA A 289 9.22 1.15 46.68
N GLY A 290 9.82 2.09 45.93
CA GLY A 290 11.04 2.85 46.23
C GLY A 290 12.14 2.60 45.19
N GLY A 291 12.46 3.51 44.26
CA GLY A 291 13.23 4.75 44.49
C GLY A 291 14.69 4.48 44.09
N ASP A 292 15.53 5.35 43.52
CA ASP A 292 15.53 6.78 43.27
C ASP A 292 16.82 7.12 42.45
N ALA A 293 16.88 8.33 41.86
CA ALA A 293 18.11 9.12 41.53
C ALA A 293 19.15 8.58 40.51
N ALA A 294 19.98 9.36 39.79
CA ALA A 294 20.09 10.78 39.41
C ALA A 294 21.37 10.97 38.55
N ALA A 295 21.45 12.10 37.83
CA ALA A 295 22.67 12.81 37.33
C ALA A 295 23.48 12.19 36.15
N GLY A 296 24.05 12.95 35.21
CA GLY A 296 24.10 14.41 34.99
C GLY A 296 25.06 14.80 33.84
N ARG A 297 24.86 16.03 33.32
CA ARG A 297 25.81 17.01 32.72
C ARG A 297 26.71 16.58 31.53
N ALA A 298 26.62 17.16 30.33
CA ALA A 298 26.86 18.55 29.85
C ALA A 298 28.30 18.83 29.37
N LEU A 299 28.41 19.46 28.18
CA LEU A 299 29.45 20.36 27.59
C LEU A 299 29.59 20.06 26.07
N ALA A 300 29.94 20.94 25.13
CA ALA A 300 29.80 22.38 24.83
C ALA A 300 30.70 22.66 23.59
N GLY A 301 30.35 23.67 22.76
CA GLY A 301 31.25 24.35 21.77
C GLY A 301 30.97 24.00 20.30
N ALA A 302 30.38 24.88 19.47
CA ALA A 302 30.99 26.04 18.76
C ALA A 302 32.01 25.59 17.68
N ASP A 303 32.01 26.02 16.41
CA ASP A 303 31.97 27.39 15.91
C ASP A 303 31.69 27.45 14.38
N ARG A 304 31.39 28.66 13.89
CA ARG A 304 30.95 29.08 12.54
C ARG A 304 32.10 29.37 11.56
N ARG A 305 31.69 29.68 10.30
CA ARG A 305 32.33 30.47 9.20
C ARG A 305 32.91 29.62 8.06
N ALA A 306 32.94 30.02 6.78
CA ALA A 306 32.29 31.04 5.95
C ALA A 306 32.82 30.85 4.50
N HIS A 307 31.98 31.18 3.50
CA HIS A 307 32.26 31.65 2.12
C HIS A 307 33.68 31.67 1.50
N ARG A 308 33.79 31.14 0.26
CA ARG A 308 34.24 31.80 -1.02
C ARG A 308 34.29 30.74 -2.15
N LEU A 309 33.52 30.80 -3.25
CA LEU A 309 33.62 31.61 -4.49
C LEU A 309 34.86 31.35 -5.38
N LEU A 310 34.57 31.16 -6.69
CA LEU A 310 35.39 31.23 -7.92
C LEU A 310 36.01 29.91 -8.46
N ARG A 311 35.32 29.23 -9.39
CA ARG A 311 35.41 29.41 -10.85
C ARG A 311 34.31 28.62 -11.54
#